data_AF-A0A534SCY0-F1
#
_entry.id   AF-A0A534SCY0-F1
#
_cell.length_a   1.000
_cell.length_b   1.000
_cell.length_c   1.000
_cell.angle_alpha   90.00
_cell.angle_beta   90.00
_cell.angle_gamma   90.00
#
_symmetry.space_group_name_H-M   'P 1'
#
loop_
_entity.id
_entity.type
_entity.pdbx_description
1 polymer ?
#
loop_
_entity_poly.entity_id
_entity_poly.type
_entity_poly.pdbx_seq_one_letter_code
_entity_poly.pdbx_strand_id
1 'polypeptide(L)'
;MNEIHFIDTTLRDGQLSLWALGMRSCGFESMEFFGFAGYIKMVREHKENPWDWIGLGAKKFRRTRLRYHGGLATGFEKIPRSVRLLMIERVVAHGITLTRSSDP
;
A
#
# COMPACT_ATOMS: atom_id res chain seq x y z
N MET A 1 -11.95 25.73 -11.98
CA MET A 1 -11.25 24.52 -11.51
C MET A 1 -9.80 24.62 -12.01
N ASN A 2 -8.88 25.13 -11.19
CA ASN A 2 -7.49 25.42 -11.60
C ASN A 2 -6.43 24.81 -10.66
N GLU A 3 -6.83 23.98 -9.71
CA GLU A 3 -5.90 23.42 -8.72
C GLU A 3 -5.41 22.05 -9.17
N ILE A 4 -4.09 21.87 -9.20
CA ILE A 4 -3.43 20.60 -9.53
C ILE A 4 -3.02 19.95 -8.22
N HIS A 5 -3.46 18.70 -8.01
CA HIS A 5 -3.10 17.91 -6.84
C HIS A 5 -2.04 16.87 -7.18
N PHE A 6 -1.09 16.69 -6.28
CA PHE A 6 -0.01 15.71 -6.39
C PHE A 6 -0.25 14.52 -5.47
N ILE A 7 0.16 13.34 -5.92
CA ILE A 7 0.16 12.11 -5.12
C ILE A 7 1.60 11.67 -4.99
N ASP A 8 2.15 11.76 -3.78
CA ASP A 8 3.50 11.30 -3.50
C ASP A 8 3.57 9.77 -3.63
N THR A 9 4.61 9.25 -4.28
CA THR A 9 4.81 7.81 -4.47
C THR A 9 6.08 7.28 -3.82
N THR A 10 6.77 8.10 -3.01
CA THR A 10 8.09 7.83 -2.43
C THR A 10 8.10 6.52 -1.64
N LEU A 11 7.14 6.33 -0.71
CA LEU A 11 7.09 5.12 0.13
C LEU A 11 6.64 3.85 -0.60
N ARG A 12 6.18 3.93 -1.84
CA ARG A 12 5.70 2.75 -2.58
C ARG A 12 6.42 2.60 -3.92
N ASP A 13 6.00 3.33 -4.95
CA ASP A 13 6.56 3.17 -6.31
C ASP A 13 8.01 3.65 -6.41
N GLY A 14 8.34 4.76 -5.74
CA GLY A 14 9.68 5.34 -5.77
C GLY A 14 10.72 4.36 -5.24
N GLN A 15 10.52 3.85 -4.02
CA GLN A 15 11.44 2.87 -3.46
C GLN A 15 11.35 1.47 -4.06
N LEU A 16 10.19 1.08 -4.62
CA LEU A 16 10.11 -0.14 -5.41
C LEU A 16 11.03 -0.06 -6.63
N SER A 17 10.98 1.07 -7.34
CA SER A 17 11.73 1.27 -8.58
C SER A 17 13.22 1.51 -8.35
N LEU A 18 13.59 2.18 -7.26
CA LEU A 18 14.97 2.63 -7.02
C LEU A 18 15.75 1.79 -6.00
N TRP A 19 15.07 1.22 -5.01
CA TRP A 19 15.71 0.52 -3.88
C TRP A 19 15.09 -0.84 -3.58
N ALA A 20 14.35 -1.42 -4.52
CA ALA A 20 13.70 -2.73 -4.38
C ALA A 20 12.94 -2.88 -3.04
N LEU A 21 12.21 -1.83 -2.62
CA LEU A 21 11.48 -1.74 -1.34
C LEU A 21 12.38 -1.87 -0.08
N GLY A 22 13.62 -1.39 -0.14
CA GLY A 22 14.59 -1.51 0.95
C GLY A 22 14.44 -0.51 2.10
N MET A 23 13.56 0.50 2.00
CA MET A 23 13.44 1.55 3.03
C MET A 23 12.65 1.07 4.25
N ARG A 24 13.11 1.45 5.46
CA ARG A 24 12.49 1.01 6.74
C ARG A 24 11.67 2.08 7.49
N SER A 25 11.78 3.39 7.17
CA SER A 25 10.88 4.44 7.72
C SER A 25 11.10 5.86 7.15
N CYS A 26 10.03 6.61 6.83
CA CYS A 26 10.01 8.09 6.64
C CYS A 26 8.55 8.65 6.67
N GLY A 27 8.38 9.99 6.75
CA GLY A 27 7.08 10.68 6.89
C GLY A 27 6.80 11.72 5.77
N PHE A 28 5.53 11.88 5.34
CA PHE A 28 5.04 12.69 4.20
C PHE A 28 3.57 13.22 4.34
N GLU A 29 3.09 14.06 3.39
CA GLU A 29 1.79 14.79 3.40
C GLU A 29 0.62 14.15 2.60
N SER A 30 0.87 13.46 1.49
CA SER A 30 -0.06 12.55 0.78
C SER A 30 0.73 11.33 0.33
N MET A 31 0.15 10.12 0.11
CA MET A 31 1.01 8.96 -0.18
C MET A 31 0.33 7.77 -0.87
N GLU A 32 0.88 7.34 -2.00
CA GLU A 32 0.82 5.95 -2.42
C GLU A 32 1.65 5.12 -1.45
N PHE A 33 0.96 4.26 -0.72
CA PHE A 33 1.43 3.84 0.59
C PHE A 33 1.72 2.34 0.64
N PHE A 34 0.91 1.51 -0.02
CA PHE A 34 1.15 0.06 -0.01
C PHE A 34 0.63 -0.64 -1.27
N GLY A 35 1.17 -1.81 -1.58
CA GLY A 35 0.77 -2.66 -2.70
C GLY A 35 1.32 -4.07 -2.52
N PHE A 36 0.96 -5.02 -3.39
CA PHE A 36 1.25 -6.44 -3.10
C PHE A 36 2.74 -6.77 -2.93
N ALA A 37 3.62 -6.18 -3.72
CA ALA A 37 5.07 -6.36 -3.60
C ALA A 37 5.62 -5.99 -2.20
N GLY A 38 4.95 -5.06 -1.50
CA GLY A 38 5.25 -4.72 -0.12
C GLY A 38 5.06 -5.89 0.84
N TYR A 39 3.98 -6.67 0.69
CA TYR A 39 3.76 -7.88 1.51
C TYR A 39 4.90 -8.89 1.34
N ILE A 40 5.31 -9.15 0.08
CA ILE A 40 6.39 -10.11 -0.22
C ILE A 40 7.69 -9.66 0.44
N LYS A 41 8.10 -8.40 0.21
CA LYS A 41 9.34 -7.84 0.76
C LYS A 41 9.38 -7.91 2.28
N MET A 42 8.31 -7.45 2.94
CA MET A 42 8.26 -7.39 4.39
C MET A 42 8.34 -8.77 5.03
N VAL A 43 7.60 -9.74 4.51
CA VAL A 43 7.59 -11.11 5.06
C VAL A 43 8.89 -11.85 4.74
N ARG A 44 9.36 -11.79 3.48
CA ARG A 44 10.50 -12.60 3.06
C ARG A 44 11.84 -12.01 3.49
N GLU A 45 11.99 -10.70 3.44
CA GLU A 45 13.30 -10.06 3.61
C GLU A 45 13.39 -9.25 4.90
N HIS A 46 12.42 -8.37 5.19
CA HIS A 46 12.51 -7.54 6.40
C HIS A 46 12.14 -8.32 7.68
N LYS A 47 11.47 -9.47 7.53
CA LYS A 47 10.93 -10.29 8.64
C LYS A 47 9.98 -9.52 9.54
N GLU A 48 9.16 -8.66 8.92
CA GLU A 48 8.21 -7.78 9.58
C GLU A 48 6.78 -8.14 9.19
N ASN A 49 5.83 -7.85 10.07
CA ASN A 49 4.41 -8.02 9.81
C ASN A 49 3.88 -6.83 8.98
N PRO A 50 3.39 -7.06 7.75
CA PRO A 50 2.89 -5.98 6.89
C PRO A 50 1.67 -5.27 7.48
N TRP A 51 0.84 -5.96 8.28
CA TRP A 51 -0.33 -5.35 8.89
C TRP A 51 0.03 -4.32 9.96
N ASP A 52 1.10 -4.58 10.72
CA ASP A 52 1.60 -3.62 11.71
C ASP A 52 2.12 -2.36 11.02
N TRP A 53 2.83 -2.50 9.90
CA TRP A 53 3.32 -1.36 9.12
C TRP A 53 2.18 -0.52 8.54
N ILE A 54 1.17 -1.17 7.94
CA ILE A 54 0.01 -0.46 7.41
C ILE A 54 -0.72 0.28 8.53
N GLY A 55 -1.01 -0.41 9.64
CA GLY A 55 -1.73 0.18 10.76
C GLY A 55 -0.96 1.32 11.44
N LEU A 56 0.36 1.18 11.63
CA LEU A 56 1.21 2.22 12.22
C LEU A 56 1.34 3.44 11.28
N GLY A 57 1.49 3.23 9.98
CA GLY A 57 1.54 4.34 9.04
C GLY A 57 0.20 5.06 8.90
N ALA A 58 -0.93 4.34 8.87
CA ALA A 58 -2.27 4.93 8.90
C ALA A 58 -2.49 5.80 10.16
N LYS A 59 -1.97 5.38 11.32
CA LYS A 59 -2.02 6.18 12.56
C LYS A 59 -1.20 7.47 12.47
N LYS A 60 -0.10 7.48 11.71
CA LYS A 60 0.75 8.66 11.49
C LYS A 60 0.12 9.64 10.49
N PHE A 61 -0.46 9.12 9.41
CA PHE A 61 -0.97 9.90 8.29
C PHE A 61 -2.46 10.24 8.41
N ARG A 62 -2.82 11.07 9.40
CA ARG A 62 -4.23 11.36 9.72
C ARG A 62 -4.91 12.37 8.79
N ARG A 63 -4.13 13.24 8.13
CA ARG A 63 -4.64 14.29 7.22
C ARG A 63 -4.45 13.93 5.74
N THR A 64 -3.97 12.72 5.50
CA THR A 64 -3.36 12.26 4.27
C THR A 64 -4.12 11.04 3.81
N ARG A 65 -4.79 11.10 2.67
CA ARG A 65 -5.50 9.92 2.16
C ARG A 65 -4.49 8.91 1.62
N LEU A 66 -4.38 7.76 2.28
CA LEU A 66 -3.51 6.68 1.88
C LEU A 66 -4.09 5.89 0.70
N ARG A 67 -3.24 5.53 -0.26
CA ARG A 67 -3.65 4.78 -1.45
C ARG A 67 -2.98 3.41 -1.53
N TYR A 68 -3.80 2.39 -1.77
CA TYR A 68 -3.37 1.05 -2.17
C TYR A 68 -3.12 1.01 -3.68
N HIS A 69 -1.98 0.48 -4.12
CA HIS A 69 -1.66 0.32 -5.52
C HIS A 69 -1.84 -1.11 -6.01
N GLY A 70 -2.50 -1.23 -7.16
CA GLY A 70 -2.77 -2.49 -7.85
C GLY A 70 -4.10 -3.09 -7.41
N GLY A 71 -4.55 -4.11 -8.14
CA GLY A 71 -5.70 -4.90 -7.73
C GLY A 71 -5.41 -5.65 -6.43
N LEU A 72 -6.39 -5.77 -5.55
CA LEU A 72 -6.27 -6.55 -4.29
C LEU A 72 -6.21 -8.07 -4.51
N ALA A 73 -6.07 -8.50 -5.77
CA ALA A 73 -5.79 -9.86 -6.18
C ALA A 73 -4.42 -10.03 -6.85
N THR A 74 -3.65 -8.97 -7.11
CA THR A 74 -2.45 -9.03 -7.98
C THR A 74 -1.32 -9.91 -7.48
N GLY A 75 -1.40 -10.32 -6.22
CA GLY A 75 -0.37 -11.12 -5.58
C GLY A 75 -0.60 -12.61 -5.46
N PHE A 76 -1.85 -12.99 -5.67
CA PHE A 76 -2.24 -14.38 -5.76
C PHE A 76 -2.69 -14.61 -7.19
N GLU A 77 -2.59 -15.83 -7.70
CA GLU A 77 -3.12 -16.16 -9.01
C GLU A 77 -4.67 -16.12 -8.97
N LYS A 78 -5.34 -17.21 -9.37
CA LYS A 78 -6.79 -17.30 -9.29
C LYS A 78 -7.21 -17.60 -7.84
N ILE A 79 -7.58 -16.56 -7.10
CA ILE A 79 -8.19 -16.71 -5.77
C ILE A 79 -9.71 -16.64 -5.81
N PRO A 80 -10.40 -17.38 -4.92
CA PRO A 80 -11.83 -17.22 -4.72
C PRO A 80 -12.21 -15.78 -4.37
N ARG A 81 -13.40 -15.35 -4.78
CA ARG A 81 -13.94 -14.02 -4.45
C ARG A 81 -13.93 -13.74 -2.95
N SER A 82 -14.18 -14.74 -2.11
CA SER A 82 -14.15 -14.61 -0.64
C SER A 82 -12.79 -14.18 -0.12
N VAL A 83 -11.69 -14.71 -0.67
CA VAL A 83 -10.32 -14.32 -0.29
C VAL A 83 -10.05 -12.87 -0.70
N ARG A 84 -10.48 -12.47 -1.91
CA ARG A 84 -10.36 -11.07 -2.36
C ARG A 84 -11.13 -10.11 -1.45
N LEU A 85 -12.36 -10.46 -1.08
CA LEU A 85 -13.17 -9.66 -0.16
C LEU A 85 -12.51 -9.54 1.21
N LEU A 86 -12.01 -10.65 1.76
CA LEU A 86 -11.26 -10.63 3.01
C LEU A 86 -10.04 -9.71 2.93
N MET A 87 -9.28 -9.74 1.83
CA MET A 87 -8.14 -8.82 1.64
C MET A 87 -8.58 -7.35 1.62
N ILE A 88 -9.68 -7.02 0.93
CA ILE A 88 -10.25 -5.66 0.93
C ILE A 88 -10.64 -5.26 2.35
N GLU A 89 -11.40 -6.11 3.06
CA GLU A 89 -11.83 -5.87 4.44
C GLU A 89 -10.65 -5.59 5.37
N ARG A 90 -9.57 -6.39 5.26
CA ARG A 90 -8.38 -6.20 6.10
C ARG A 90 -7.64 -4.92 5.76
N VAL A 91 -7.50 -4.57 4.48
CA VAL A 91 -6.85 -3.31 4.06
C VAL A 91 -7.63 -2.09 4.55
N VAL A 92 -8.96 -2.12 4.43
CA VAL A 92 -9.84 -1.05 4.94
C VAL A 92 -9.77 -0.96 6.47
N ALA A 93 -9.79 -2.10 7.17
CA ALA A 93 -9.67 -2.14 8.63
C ALA A 93 -8.33 -1.55 9.14
N HIS A 94 -7.28 -1.53 8.32
CA HIS A 94 -5.99 -0.93 8.64
C HIS A 94 -5.84 0.51 8.10
N GLY A 95 -6.91 1.13 7.61
CA GLY A 95 -6.98 2.56 7.33
C GLY A 95 -6.74 3.00 5.89
N ILE A 96 -6.66 2.07 4.93
CA ILE A 96 -6.55 2.43 3.50
C ILE A 96 -7.93 2.33 2.82
N THR A 97 -8.42 3.45 2.30
CA THR A 97 -9.78 3.57 1.71
C THR A 97 -9.78 4.05 0.25
N LEU A 98 -8.60 4.13 -0.37
CA LEU A 98 -8.45 4.47 -1.78
C LEU A 98 -7.60 3.40 -2.46
N THR A 99 -8.08 2.87 -3.57
CA THR A 99 -7.33 1.92 -4.39
C THR A 99 -7.12 2.51 -5.78
N ARG A 100 -5.90 2.41 -6.28
CA ARG A 100 -5.60 2.55 -7.70
C ARG A 100 -5.59 1.15 -8.32
N SER A 101 -6.69 0.78 -8.96
CA SER A 101 -6.77 -0.45 -9.73
C SER A 101 -6.18 -0.24 -11.12
N SER A 102 -5.49 -1.25 -11.62
CA SER A 102 -5.08 -1.40 -13.01
C SER A 102 -5.35 -2.83 -13.42
N ASP A 103 -5.86 -3.03 -14.63
CA ASP A 103 -5.95 -4.34 -15.28
C ASP A 103 -4.75 -4.44 -16.24
N PRO A 104 -3.87 -5.45 -16.11
CA PRO A 104 -2.73 -5.64 -17.01
C PRO A 104 -3.14 -5.94 -18.45
#